data_AF-A0A7X1PB59-F1
#
_entry.id   AF-A0A7X1PB59-F1
#
_cell.length_a   1.000
_cell.length_b   1.000
_cell.length_c   1.000
_cell.angle_alpha   90.00
_cell.angle_beta   90.00
_cell.angle_gamma   90.00
#
_symmetry.space_group_name_H-M   'P 1'
#
loop_
_entity.id
_entity.type
_entity.pdbx_description
1 polymer ?
#
loop_
_entity_poly.entity_id
_entity_poly.type
_entity_poly.pdbx_seq_one_letter_code
_entity_poly.pdbx_strand_id
1 'polypeptide(L)'
;MIVIGGRRYTIADPLRCPRAMVLHLRTILAPTGFDRIEPLPDEALDEFLNRKAETVLPVAAAFLGAMLLPESRSEADWSPVLAKRTTRRLRALDGPTAKEGIEGLARICAARLHDARARLIEAQMRGAVQAQRPTVH
;
A
#
# COMPACT_ATOMS: atom_id res chain seq x y z
N MET A 1 -8.59 10.05 -8.57
CA MET A 1 -7.42 10.75 -9.14
C MET A 1 -6.84 11.66 -8.07
N ILE A 2 -5.51 11.71 -7.93
CA ILE A 2 -4.82 12.51 -6.91
C ILE A 2 -3.81 13.43 -7.60
N VAL A 3 -3.68 14.68 -7.14
CA VAL A 3 -2.71 15.65 -7.68
C VAL A 3 -1.64 15.93 -6.65
N ILE A 4 -0.37 15.75 -7.01
CA ILE A 4 0.78 16.02 -6.13
C ILE A 4 1.88 16.68 -6.96
N GLY A 5 2.35 17.86 -6.54
CA GLY A 5 3.38 18.60 -7.27
C GLY A 5 2.99 18.90 -8.72
N GLY A 6 1.72 19.25 -8.96
CA GLY A 6 1.17 19.51 -10.29
C GLY A 6 1.00 18.28 -11.20
N ARG A 7 1.20 17.06 -10.69
CA ARG A 7 1.09 15.82 -11.46
C ARG A 7 -0.07 14.95 -10.97
N ARG A 8 -0.73 14.29 -11.92
CA ARG A 8 -1.86 13.39 -11.65
C ARG A 8 -1.38 11.96 -11.47
N TYR A 9 -1.90 11.33 -10.43
CA TYR A 9 -1.63 9.95 -10.06
C TYR A 9 -2.93 9.20 -9.77
N THR A 10 -2.85 7.89 -9.97
CA THR A 10 -3.80 6.89 -9.44
C THR A 10 -3.10 6.07 -8.37
N ILE A 11 -3.87 5.58 -7.39
CA ILE A 11 -3.37 4.59 -6.44
C ILE A 11 -3.51 3.24 -7.11
N ALA A 12 -2.40 2.53 -7.26
CA ALA A 12 -2.38 1.16 -7.75
C ALA A 12 -3.21 0.25 -6.84
N ASP A 13 -4.03 -0.61 -7.43
CA ASP A 13 -4.73 -1.66 -6.69
C ASP A 13 -3.76 -2.81 -6.35
N PRO A 14 -3.39 -3.04 -5.08
CA PRO A 14 -2.45 -4.09 -4.70
C PRO A 14 -2.90 -5.50 -5.13
N LEU A 15 -4.20 -5.72 -5.36
CA LEU A 15 -4.76 -7.00 -5.81
C LEU A 15 -4.53 -7.26 -7.29
N ARG A 16 -4.34 -6.21 -8.09
CA ARG A 16 -4.13 -6.27 -9.54
C ARG A 16 -2.66 -6.14 -9.94
N CYS A 17 -1.80 -5.85 -8.97
CA CYS A 17 -0.40 -5.54 -9.24
C CYS A 17 0.47 -6.79 -9.44
N PRO A 18 1.54 -6.68 -10.25
CA PRO A 18 2.50 -7.76 -10.42
C PRO A 18 3.15 -8.18 -9.11
N ARG A 19 3.55 -9.45 -9.01
CA ARG A 19 4.33 -9.98 -7.86
C ARG A 19 5.55 -9.12 -7.53
N ALA A 20 6.18 -8.51 -8.53
CA ALA A 20 7.31 -7.60 -8.36
C ALA A 20 6.97 -6.39 -7.48
N MET A 21 5.76 -5.83 -7.60
CA MET A 21 5.30 -4.73 -6.75
C MET A 21 5.15 -5.19 -5.31
N VAL A 22 4.55 -6.36 -5.09
CA VAL A 22 4.37 -6.93 -3.74
C VAL A 22 5.72 -7.14 -3.07
N LEU A 23 6.70 -7.71 -3.77
CA LEU A 23 8.06 -7.88 -3.25
C LEU A 23 8.72 -6.53 -2.94
N HIS A 24 8.55 -5.54 -3.81
CA HIS A 24 9.11 -4.21 -3.60
C HIS A 24 8.51 -3.50 -2.38
N LEU A 25 7.19 -3.57 -2.22
CA LEU A 25 6.50 -3.04 -1.04
C LEU A 25 6.98 -3.72 0.24
N ARG A 26 7.18 -5.06 0.23
CA ARG A 26 7.75 -5.77 1.38
C ARG A 26 9.15 -5.27 1.72
N THR A 27 10.00 -5.02 0.73
CA THR A 27 11.34 -4.45 0.98
C THR A 27 11.27 -3.05 1.60
N ILE A 28 10.36 -2.20 1.13
CA ILE A 28 10.18 -0.84 1.67
C ILE A 28 9.65 -0.87 3.11
N LEU A 29 8.69 -1.75 3.39
CA LEU A 29 7.98 -1.80 4.67
C LEU A 29 8.67 -2.66 5.73
N ALA A 30 9.52 -3.61 5.35
CA ALA A 30 10.25 -4.47 6.30
C ALA A 30 10.92 -3.71 7.47
N PRO A 31 11.66 -2.60 7.27
CA PRO A 31 12.31 -1.88 8.37
C PRO A 31 11.34 -1.11 9.27
N THR A 32 10.09 -0.89 8.83
CA THR A 32 9.10 -0.08 9.57
C THR A 32 8.35 -0.84 10.65
N GLY A 33 8.38 -2.17 10.60
CA GLY A 33 7.53 -2.99 11.46
C GLY A 33 6.05 -3.02 11.05
N PHE A 34 5.65 -2.44 9.91
CA PHE A 34 4.26 -2.42 9.42
C PHE A 34 3.54 -3.79 9.50
N ASP A 35 4.27 -4.85 9.11
CA ASP A 35 3.75 -6.23 9.10
C ASP A 35 3.61 -6.85 10.49
N ARG A 36 4.22 -6.26 11.53
CA ARG A 36 4.24 -6.76 12.92
C ARG A 36 3.23 -6.06 13.83
N ILE A 37 2.54 -5.04 13.32
CA ILE A 37 1.51 -4.34 14.08
C ILE A 37 0.24 -5.19 14.07
N GLU A 38 -0.11 -5.68 15.25
CA GLU A 38 -1.32 -6.44 15.56
C GLU A 38 -2.31 -5.58 16.34
N PRO A 39 -3.63 -5.83 16.16
CA PRO A 39 -4.66 -5.12 16.91
C PRO A 39 -4.59 -5.47 18.40
N LEU A 40 -4.82 -4.48 19.27
CA LEU A 40 -4.90 -4.72 20.72
C LEU A 40 -6.33 -5.18 21.11
N PRO A 41 -6.50 -5.89 22.25
CA PRO A 41 -7.81 -6.09 22.84
C PRO A 41 -8.43 -4.72 23.11
N ASP A 42 -9.61 -4.44 22.57
CA ASP A 42 -10.34 -3.16 22.68
C ASP A 42 -9.83 -2.00 21.80
N GLU A 43 -8.86 -2.20 20.90
CA GLU A 43 -8.46 -1.16 19.94
C GLU A 43 -9.53 -0.97 18.86
N ALA A 44 -9.97 0.27 18.66
CA ALA A 44 -10.87 0.59 17.57
C ALA A 44 -10.16 0.40 16.22
N LEU A 45 -10.89 -0.03 15.18
CA LEU A 45 -10.30 -0.26 13.85
C LEU A 45 -9.54 0.98 13.33
N ASP A 46 -10.10 2.18 13.52
CA ASP A 46 -9.47 3.42 13.09
C ASP A 46 -8.16 3.71 13.86
N GLU A 47 -8.10 3.39 15.15
CA GLU A 47 -6.88 3.52 15.97
C GLU A 47 -5.80 2.55 15.50
N PHE A 48 -6.19 1.30 15.25
CA PHE A 48 -5.29 0.29 14.69
C PHE A 48 -4.74 0.70 13.32
N LEU A 49 -5.62 1.14 12.41
CA LEU A 49 -5.22 1.60 11.08
C LEU A 49 -4.30 2.82 11.15
N ASN A 50 -4.58 3.76 12.05
CA ASN A 50 -3.72 4.91 12.29
C ASN A 50 -2.35 4.48 12.81
N ARG A 51 -2.28 3.65 13.85
CA ARG A 51 -1.01 3.15 14.40
C ARG A 51 -0.18 2.42 13.35
N LYS A 52 -0.84 1.62 12.50
CA LYS A 52 -0.20 0.93 11.38
C LYS A 52 0.30 1.94 10.32
N ALA A 53 -0.49 2.94 9.98
CA ALA A 53 -0.13 3.97 9.02
C ALA A 53 1.04 4.85 9.49
N GLU A 54 1.12 5.16 10.79
CA GLU A 54 2.22 5.92 11.39
C GLU A 54 3.58 5.22 11.19
N THR A 55 3.62 3.88 11.20
CA THR A 55 4.87 3.14 10.91
C THR A 55 5.41 3.41 9.49
N VAL A 56 4.56 3.80 8.56
CA VAL A 56 4.93 4.01 7.15
C VAL A 56 5.50 5.41 6.92
N LEU A 57 5.24 6.38 7.80
CA LEU A 57 5.64 7.78 7.59
C LEU A 57 7.14 7.98 7.37
N PRO A 58 8.06 7.31 8.09
CA PRO A 58 9.50 7.42 7.83
C PRO A 58 9.90 7.03 6.40
N VAL A 59 9.08 6.23 5.71
CA VAL A 59 9.31 5.78 4.33
C VAL A 59 8.23 6.27 3.36
N ALA A 60 7.43 7.27 3.74
CA ALA A 60 6.23 7.69 3.01
C ALA A 60 6.46 7.89 1.51
N ALA A 61 7.51 8.63 1.13
CA ALA A 61 7.81 8.90 -0.28
C ALA A 61 8.20 7.62 -1.07
N ALA A 62 8.90 6.67 -0.44
CA ALA A 62 9.26 5.41 -1.09
C ALA A 62 8.04 4.49 -1.23
N PHE A 63 7.23 4.42 -0.17
CA PHE A 63 5.98 3.69 -0.16
C PHE A 63 5.00 4.23 -1.20
N LEU A 64 4.77 5.54 -1.24
CA LEU A 64 3.96 6.19 -2.27
C LEU A 64 4.56 6.07 -3.66
N GLY A 65 5.89 6.07 -3.79
CA GLY A 65 6.52 5.76 -5.07
C GLY A 65 6.13 4.40 -5.62
N ALA A 66 5.98 3.40 -4.75
CA ALA A 66 5.52 2.07 -5.13
C ALA A 66 4.00 1.99 -5.36
N MET A 67 3.21 2.79 -4.65
CA MET A 67 1.74 2.76 -4.68
C MET A 67 1.11 3.70 -5.71
N LEU A 68 1.82 4.71 -6.19
CA LEU A 68 1.29 5.70 -7.13
C LEU A 68 1.76 5.42 -8.55
N LEU A 69 0.79 5.38 -9.45
CA LEU A 69 1.00 5.29 -10.89
C LEU A 69 0.67 6.64 -11.51
N PRO A 70 1.49 7.15 -12.46
CA PRO A 70 1.07 8.28 -13.28
C PRO A 70 -0.27 7.96 -13.96
N GLU A 71 -1.14 8.96 -14.13
CA GLU A 71 -2.48 8.75 -14.72
C GLU A 71 -2.46 8.02 -16.07
N SER A 72 -1.40 8.19 -16.87
CA SER A 72 -1.23 7.52 -18.16
C SER A 72 -0.76 6.06 -18.05
N ARG A 73 -0.75 5.46 -16.86
CA ARG A 73 -0.20 4.13 -16.57
C ARG A 73 -1.19 3.31 -15.75
N SER A 74 -1.12 2.00 -15.96
CA SER A 74 -1.90 0.99 -15.26
C SER A 74 -1.01 0.13 -14.36
N GLU A 75 -1.61 -0.75 -13.57
CA GLU A 75 -0.90 -1.75 -12.76
C GLU A 75 -0.02 -2.67 -13.62
N ALA A 76 -0.38 -2.92 -14.89
CA ALA A 76 0.41 -3.71 -15.81
C ALA A 76 1.72 -3.02 -16.23
N ASP A 77 1.77 -1.68 -16.18
CA ASP A 77 2.96 -0.89 -16.45
C ASP A 77 3.91 -0.78 -15.24
N TRP A 78 3.52 -1.34 -14.09
CA TRP A 78 4.27 -1.18 -12.86
C TRP A 78 5.68 -1.77 -13.01
N SER A 79 6.68 -1.01 -12.57
CA SER A 79 8.06 -1.49 -12.52
C SER A 79 8.83 -0.82 -11.37
N PRO A 80 9.92 -1.44 -10.89
CA PRO A 80 10.78 -0.82 -9.89
C PRO A 80 11.40 0.50 -10.35
N VAL A 81 11.61 0.65 -11.67
CA VAL A 81 12.13 1.90 -12.27
C VAL A 81 11.09 3.01 -12.17
N LEU A 82 9.83 2.72 -12.51
CA LEU A 82 8.72 3.65 -12.36
C LEU A 82 8.56 4.06 -10.90
N ALA A 83 8.57 3.09 -9.97
CA ALA A 83 8.46 3.36 -8.54
C ALA A 83 9.57 4.28 -8.03
N LYS A 84 10.84 3.98 -8.35
CA LYS A 84 12.00 4.83 -8.01
C LYS A 84 11.89 6.23 -8.59
N ARG A 85 11.37 6.38 -9.81
CA ARG A 85 11.17 7.69 -10.46
C ARG A 85 10.11 8.50 -9.72
N THR A 86 8.99 7.88 -9.36
CA THR A 86 7.94 8.52 -8.56
C THR A 86 8.46 8.91 -7.18
N THR A 87 9.19 8.04 -6.49
CA THR A 87 9.84 8.34 -5.20
C THR A 87 10.73 9.58 -5.29
N ARG A 88 11.61 9.67 -6.31
CA ARG A 88 12.47 10.85 -6.48
C ARG A 88 11.69 12.13 -6.68
N ARG A 89 10.59 12.08 -7.44
CA ARG A 89 9.72 13.24 -7.65
C ARG A 89 9.05 13.69 -6.36
N LEU A 90 8.52 12.77 -5.58
CA LEU A 90 7.89 13.08 -4.30
C LEU A 90 8.89 13.69 -3.31
N ARG A 91 10.12 13.15 -3.26
CA ARG A 91 11.21 13.68 -2.41
C ARG A 91 11.72 15.06 -2.84
N ALA A 92 11.51 15.45 -4.09
CA ALA A 92 11.89 16.76 -4.61
C ALA A 92 10.79 17.81 -4.40
N LEU A 93 9.67 17.45 -3.77
CA LEU A 93 8.66 18.41 -3.37
C LEU A 93 9.04 18.98 -2.02
N ASP A 94 9.24 20.28 -1.99
CA ASP A 94 9.61 21.00 -0.78
C ASP A 94 8.42 21.76 -0.19
N GLY A 95 8.52 22.04 1.11
CA GLY A 95 7.57 22.85 1.85
C GLY A 95 6.61 22.05 2.75
N PRO A 96 6.05 22.69 3.80
CA PRO A 96 5.18 22.04 4.77
C PRO A 96 3.95 21.37 4.15
N THR A 97 3.28 22.05 3.21
CA THR A 97 2.08 21.53 2.53
C THR A 97 2.38 20.27 1.70
N ALA A 98 3.55 20.20 1.06
CA ALA A 98 3.95 19.02 0.31
C ALA A 98 4.19 17.83 1.25
N LYS A 99 4.86 18.07 2.38
CA LYS A 99 5.09 17.06 3.41
C LYS A 99 3.78 16.52 3.97
N GLU A 100 2.87 17.39 4.40
CA GLU A 100 1.55 17.01 4.91
C GLU A 100 0.73 16.23 3.88
N GLY A 101 0.75 16.64 2.61
CA GLY A 101 0.08 15.93 1.52
C GLY A 101 0.65 14.53 1.27
N ILE A 102 1.98 14.37 1.33
CA ILE A 102 2.66 13.08 1.21
C ILE A 102 2.31 12.17 2.39
N GLU A 103 2.36 12.68 3.62
CA GLU A 103 2.04 11.90 4.82
C GLU A 103 0.56 11.50 4.85
N GLY A 104 -0.35 12.43 4.60
CA GLY A 104 -1.79 12.16 4.52
C GLY A 104 -2.12 11.08 3.49
N LEU A 105 -1.51 11.15 2.30
CA LEU A 105 -1.71 10.14 1.27
C LEU A 105 -1.07 8.79 1.63
N ALA A 106 0.09 8.79 2.29
CA ALA A 106 0.70 7.56 2.77
C ALA A 106 -0.22 6.82 3.74
N ARG A 107 -0.92 7.53 4.63
CA ARG A 107 -1.92 6.93 5.54
C ARG A 107 -3.06 6.28 4.79
N ILE A 108 -3.63 6.96 3.78
CA ILE A 108 -4.70 6.41 2.92
C ILE A 108 -4.23 5.13 2.22
N CYS A 109 -3.02 5.14 1.66
CA CYS A 109 -2.47 3.97 0.97
C CYS A 109 -2.15 2.81 1.93
N ALA A 110 -1.73 3.11 3.17
CA ALA A 110 -1.47 2.10 4.20
C ALA A 110 -2.75 1.36 4.61
N ALA A 111 -3.85 2.08 4.83
CA ALA A 111 -5.15 1.50 5.11
C ALA A 111 -5.65 0.62 3.93
N ARG A 112 -5.56 1.13 2.69
CA ARG A 112 -5.90 0.36 1.49
C ARG A 112 -5.09 -0.93 1.34
N LEU A 113 -3.80 -0.89 1.66
CA LEU A 113 -2.95 -2.07 1.60
C LEU A 113 -3.33 -3.11 2.67
N HIS A 114 -3.73 -2.66 3.86
CA HIS A 114 -4.27 -3.54 4.89
C HIS A 114 -5.55 -4.24 4.41
N ASP A 115 -6.53 -3.48 3.89
CA ASP A 115 -7.80 -4.03 3.40
C ASP A 115 -7.60 -5.05 2.27
N ALA A 116 -6.72 -4.74 1.31
CA ALA A 116 -6.39 -5.65 0.22
C ALA A 116 -5.84 -6.99 0.75
N ARG A 117 -4.98 -6.94 1.77
CA ARG A 117 -4.43 -8.15 2.41
C ARG A 117 -5.48 -8.93 3.17
N ALA A 118 -6.35 -8.26 3.94
CA ALA A 118 -7.44 -8.93 4.64
C ALA A 118 -8.33 -9.71 3.65
N ARG A 119 -8.70 -9.08 2.53
CA ARG A 119 -9.49 -9.72 1.47
C ARG A 119 -8.79 -10.92 0.83
N LEU A 120 -7.47 -10.85 0.63
CA LEU A 120 -6.70 -11.99 0.11
C LEU A 120 -6.70 -13.17 1.08
N ILE A 121 -6.51 -12.91 2.37
CA ILE A 121 -6.53 -13.96 3.41
C ILE A 121 -7.92 -14.60 3.46
N GLU A 122 -9.00 -13.81 3.48
CA GLU A 122 -10.37 -14.32 3.44
C GLU A 122 -10.66 -15.15 2.18
N ALA A 123 -10.19 -14.72 1.01
CA ALA A 123 -10.35 -15.45 -0.24
C ALA A 123 -9.61 -16.79 -0.22
N GLN A 124 -8.38 -16.81 0.32
CA GLN A 124 -7.59 -18.03 0.50
C GLN A 124 -8.24 -18.99 1.49
N MET A 125 -8.76 -18.50 2.61
CA MET A 125 -9.49 -19.32 3.58
C MET A 125 -10.77 -19.90 2.98
N ARG A 126 -11.55 -19.11 2.23
CA ARG A 126 -12.74 -19.61 1.51
C ARG A 126 -12.41 -20.64 0.45
N GLY A 127 -11.35 -20.43 -0.34
CA GLY A 127 -10.89 -21.39 -1.34
C GLY A 127 -10.38 -22.69 -0.72
N ALA A 128 -9.67 -22.61 0.40
CA ALA A 128 -9.20 -23.78 1.15
C ALA A 128 -10.38 -24.58 1.76
N VAL A 129 -11.41 -23.90 2.27
CA VAL A 129 -12.64 -24.54 2.79
C VAL A 129 -13.45 -25.21 1.67
N GLN A 130 -13.48 -24.64 0.46
CA GLN A 130 -14.14 -25.27 -0.68
C GLN A 130 -13.38 -26.52 -1.19
N ALA A 131 -12.04 -26.50 -1.15
CA ALA A 131 -11.20 -27.64 -1.54
C ALA A 131 -11.24 -28.81 -0.53
N GLN A 132 -11.72 -28.59 0.69
CA GLN A 132 -11.83 -29.59 1.75
C GLN A 132 -13.23 -30.22 1.90
N ARG A 133 -14.20 -29.86 1.05
CA ARG A 133 -15.49 -30.57 1.03
C ARG A 133 -15.26 -31.97 0.44
N PRO A 134 -15.48 -33.06 1.19
CA PRO A 134 -15.35 -34.40 0.63
C PRO A 134 -16.39 -34.56 -0.48
N THR A 135 -15.93 -34.98 -1.66
CA THR A 135 -16.79 -35.51 -2.70
C THR A 135 -17.48 -36.74 -2.11
N VAL A 136 -18.72 -36.58 -1.67
CA VAL A 136 -19.55 -37.71 -1.24
C VAL A 136 -19.91 -38.45 -2.52
N HIS A 137 -19.22 -39.57 -2.76
CA HIS A 137 -19.55 -40.55 -3.78
C HIS A 137 -20.65 -41.49 -3.26
#